data_AF-A0A2A3MCB8-F1
#
_entry.id   AF-A0A2A3MCB8-F1
#
_cell.length_a   1.000
_cell.length_b   1.000
_cell.length_c   1.000
_cell.angle_alpha   90.00
_cell.angle_beta   90.00
_cell.angle_gamma   90.00
#
_symmetry.space_group_name_H-M   'P 1'
#
loop_
_entity.id
_entity.type
_entity.pdbx_description
1 polymer ?
#
loop_
_entity_poly.entity_id
_entity_poly.type
_entity_poly.pdbx_seq_one_letter_code
_entity_poly.pdbx_strand_id
1 'polypeptide(L)'
;MTCVIGIDIAKHTFDIAKPLERDKYRTKAKVANTPEGFKQFDQWLEKHAEPHCWVLMEATSVYHEALATHLHQQGYQVCVINPARIAKYAQSELRRVKTDKTDAKLIARYAQRHLEELRPWEPEPESFRQLRGLVRRLADLKELAQMERNRLDV
;
A
#
# COMPACT_ATOMS: atom_id res chain seq x y z
N MET A 1 9.99 8.53 -20.30
CA MET A 1 8.69 8.31 -19.64
C MET A 1 8.99 7.84 -18.24
N THR A 2 8.40 8.44 -17.22
CA THR A 2 8.61 8.01 -15.83
C THR A 2 7.99 6.63 -15.62
N CYS A 3 8.78 5.67 -15.16
CA CYS A 3 8.29 4.33 -14.83
C CYS A 3 7.34 4.42 -13.63
N VAL A 4 6.17 3.77 -13.72
CA VAL A 4 5.23 3.63 -12.61
C VAL A 4 4.72 2.19 -12.49
N ILE A 5 4.41 1.78 -11.26
CA ILE A 5 3.86 0.48 -10.91
C ILE A 5 2.72 0.72 -9.94
N GLY A 6 1.57 0.10 -10.18
CA GLY A 6 0.47 0.05 -9.23
C GLY A 6 0.42 -1.29 -8.52
N ILE A 7 0.13 -1.24 -7.22
CA ILE A 7 -0.01 -2.39 -6.34
C ILE A 7 -1.35 -2.31 -5.62
N ASP A 8 -2.14 -3.37 -5.76
CA ASP A 8 -3.30 -3.59 -4.91
C ASP A 8 -2.92 -4.59 -3.82
N ILE A 9 -3.12 -4.23 -2.56
CA ILE A 9 -2.60 -4.97 -1.40
C ILE A 9 -3.72 -5.44 -0.48
N ALA A 10 -3.72 -6.75 -0.23
CA ALA A 10 -4.56 -7.41 0.74
C ALA A 10 -3.71 -7.98 1.89
N LYS A 11 -4.38 -8.53 2.90
CA LYS A 11 -3.75 -9.08 4.09
C LYS A 11 -2.64 -10.10 3.78
N HIS A 12 -2.90 -11.03 2.88
CA HIS A 12 -2.02 -12.17 2.61
C HIS A 12 -1.31 -12.10 1.27
N THR A 13 -1.81 -11.29 0.34
CA THR A 13 -1.29 -11.21 -1.02
C THR A 13 -1.41 -9.81 -1.58
N PHE A 14 -0.64 -9.52 -2.62
CA PHE A 14 -0.77 -8.32 -3.42
C PHE A 14 -0.63 -8.61 -4.92
N ASP A 15 -1.27 -7.75 -5.71
CA ASP A 15 -1.28 -7.78 -7.17
C ASP A 15 -0.49 -6.60 -7.72
N ILE A 16 0.29 -6.83 -8.76
CA ILE A 16 1.21 -5.88 -9.37
C ILE A 16 0.74 -5.58 -10.80
N ALA A 17 0.79 -4.31 -11.19
CA ALA A 17 0.61 -3.88 -12.57
C ALA A 17 1.60 -2.78 -12.97
N LYS A 18 2.41 -3.04 -14.01
CA LYS A 18 3.21 -2.03 -14.71
C LYS A 18 2.57 -1.70 -16.06
N PRO A 19 2.24 -0.44 -16.36
CA PRO A 19 1.80 -0.03 -17.68
C PRO A 19 2.90 -0.24 -18.73
N LEU A 20 2.48 -0.65 -19.93
CA LEU A 20 3.29 -0.77 -21.14
C LEU A 20 2.68 0.11 -22.23
N GLU A 21 3.31 0.15 -23.40
CA GLU A 21 2.74 0.84 -24.56
C GLU A 21 1.38 0.27 -24.98
N ARG A 22 0.58 1.11 -25.67
CA ARG A 22 -0.72 0.73 -26.26
C ARG A 22 -1.74 0.21 -25.23
N ASP A 23 -1.78 0.81 -24.03
CA ASP A 23 -2.64 0.45 -22.88
C ASP A 23 -2.54 -1.03 -22.46
N LYS A 24 -1.39 -1.66 -22.71
CA LYS A 24 -1.08 -3.00 -22.19
C LYS A 24 -0.48 -2.89 -20.80
N TYR A 25 -0.55 -3.99 -20.04
CA TYR A 25 0.02 -4.06 -18.69
C TYR A 25 0.81 -5.34 -18.52
N ARG A 26 1.96 -5.24 -17.86
CA ARG A 26 2.64 -6.39 -17.28
C ARG A 26 2.11 -6.58 -15.87
N THR A 27 1.53 -7.74 -15.59
CA THR A 27 0.91 -8.03 -14.30
C THR A 27 1.52 -9.27 -13.64
N LYS A 28 1.54 -9.29 -12.32
CA LYS A 28 1.81 -10.48 -11.51
C LYS A 28 0.83 -10.45 -10.35
N ALA A 29 0.06 -11.52 -10.19
CA ALA A 29 -1.02 -11.58 -9.21
C ALA A 29 -0.69 -12.55 -8.07
N LYS A 30 -1.33 -12.36 -6.92
CA LYS A 30 -1.25 -13.21 -5.73
C LYS A 30 0.18 -13.41 -5.23
N VAL A 31 1.01 -12.37 -5.26
CA VAL A 31 2.32 -12.41 -4.60
C VAL A 31 2.09 -12.37 -3.10
N ALA A 32 2.77 -13.24 -2.34
CA ALA A 32 2.59 -13.29 -0.89
C ALA A 32 2.99 -11.98 -0.21
N ASN A 33 2.19 -11.48 0.73
CA ASN A 33 2.55 -10.33 1.58
C ASN A 33 3.46 -10.78 2.73
N THR A 34 4.62 -11.33 2.37
CA THR A 34 5.64 -11.86 3.28
C THR A 34 7.04 -11.52 2.75
N PRO A 35 8.11 -11.61 3.56
CA PRO A 35 9.47 -11.37 3.10
C PRO A 35 9.88 -12.20 1.87
N GLU A 36 9.40 -13.45 1.76
CA GLU A 36 9.64 -14.30 0.59
C GLU A 36 8.94 -13.76 -0.65
N GLY A 37 7.70 -13.28 -0.51
CA GLY A 37 6.98 -12.62 -1.60
C GLY A 37 7.61 -11.28 -2.00
N PHE A 38 8.21 -10.55 -1.06
CA PHE A 38 8.95 -9.33 -1.36
C PHE A 38 10.18 -9.64 -2.21
N LYS A 39 10.95 -10.69 -1.89
CA LYS A 39 12.06 -11.15 -2.75
C LYS A 39 11.59 -11.54 -4.15
N GLN A 40 10.43 -12.18 -4.28
CA GLN A 40 9.84 -12.49 -5.58
C GLN A 40 9.39 -11.24 -6.35
N PHE A 41 9.10 -10.16 -5.64
CA PHE A 41 8.79 -8.88 -6.24
C PHE A 41 10.06 -8.12 -6.64
N ASP A 42 11.11 -8.15 -5.83
CA ASP A 42 12.43 -7.59 -6.15
C ASP A 42 12.96 -8.18 -7.47
N GLN A 43 12.95 -9.51 -7.61
CA GLN A 43 13.33 -10.18 -8.86
C GLN A 43 12.46 -9.78 -10.07
N TRP A 44 11.20 -9.42 -9.83
CA TRP A 44 10.30 -8.95 -10.88
C TRP A 44 10.63 -7.49 -11.24
N LEU A 45 10.96 -6.65 -10.26
CA LEU A 45 11.39 -5.27 -10.44
C LEU A 45 12.71 -5.21 -11.21
N GLU A 46 13.71 -6.01 -10.86
CA GLU A 46 14.99 -6.06 -11.57
C GLU A 46 14.83 -6.35 -13.08
N LYS A 47 13.87 -7.20 -13.43
CA LYS A 47 13.62 -7.58 -14.83
C LYS A 47 12.78 -6.56 -15.58
N HIS A 48 11.97 -5.78 -14.88
CA HIS A 48 10.84 -5.08 -15.47
C HIS A 48 10.67 -3.64 -15.02
N ALA A 49 11.49 -3.10 -14.12
CA ALA A 49 11.38 -1.75 -13.58
C ALA A 49 12.72 -1.02 -13.66
N GLU A 50 12.65 0.30 -13.72
CA GLU A 50 13.83 1.16 -13.63
C GLU A 50 14.13 1.48 -12.16
N PRO A 51 15.37 1.83 -11.79
CA PRO A 51 15.75 2.05 -10.39
C PRO A 51 14.98 3.19 -9.69
N HIS A 52 14.34 4.08 -10.45
CA HIS A 52 13.60 5.25 -9.93
C HIS A 52 12.10 5.13 -10.23
N CYS A 53 11.61 3.91 -10.44
CA CYS A 53 10.20 3.68 -10.73
C CYS A 53 9.34 4.06 -9.52
N TRP A 54 8.25 4.79 -9.77
CA TRP A 54 7.25 5.04 -8.74
C TRP A 54 6.46 3.76 -8.47
N VAL A 55 6.36 3.37 -7.20
CA VAL A 55 5.54 2.24 -6.76
C VAL A 55 4.38 2.78 -5.94
N LEU A 56 3.18 2.74 -6.51
CA LEU A 56 1.97 3.21 -5.87
C LEU A 56 1.20 2.06 -5.25
N MET A 57 0.72 2.25 -4.04
CA MET A 57 -0.17 1.32 -3.37
C MET A 57 -1.28 2.06 -2.64
N GLU A 58 -2.44 1.42 -2.55
CA GLU A 58 -3.55 1.93 -1.76
C GLU A 58 -3.37 1.61 -0.26
N ALA A 59 -3.67 2.56 0.60
CA ALA A 59 -3.60 2.41 2.06
C ALA A 59 -4.77 1.56 2.59
N THR A 60 -4.79 0.27 2.30
CA THR A 60 -5.79 -0.66 2.84
C THR A 60 -5.34 -1.15 4.21
N SER A 61 -5.84 -0.51 5.28
CA SER A 61 -5.41 -0.82 6.66
C SER A 61 -3.87 -0.71 6.80
N VAL A 62 -3.25 -1.56 7.61
CA VAL A 62 -1.79 -1.61 7.86
C VAL A 62 -1.03 -2.54 6.90
N TYR A 63 -1.72 -3.23 5.97
CA TYR A 63 -1.10 -4.29 5.17
C TYR A 63 -0.02 -3.80 4.20
N HIS A 64 -0.09 -2.52 3.84
CA HIS A 64 0.85 -1.86 2.96
C HIS A 64 2.19 -1.52 3.63
N GLU A 65 2.22 -1.34 4.96
CA GLU A 65 3.38 -0.78 5.67
C GLU A 65 4.65 -1.60 5.47
N ALA A 66 4.55 -2.93 5.55
CA ALA A 66 5.70 -3.83 5.41
C ALA A 66 6.32 -3.75 4.00
N LEU A 67 5.48 -3.80 2.96
CA LEU A 67 5.93 -3.71 1.58
C LEU A 67 6.46 -2.31 1.24
N ALA A 68 5.78 -1.25 1.71
CA ALA A 68 6.22 0.13 1.53
C ALA A 68 7.61 0.36 2.17
N THR A 69 7.81 -0.13 3.39
CA THR A 69 9.09 -0.05 4.11
C THR A 69 10.19 -0.77 3.35
N HIS A 70 9.94 -2.01 2.92
CA HIS A 70 10.91 -2.82 2.16
C HIS A 70 11.36 -2.11 0.88
N LEU A 71 10.42 -1.57 0.10
CA LEU A 71 10.72 -0.87 -1.15
C LEU A 71 11.43 0.47 -0.92
N HIS A 72 11.05 1.20 0.12
CA HIS A 72 11.71 2.45 0.50
C HIS A 72 13.18 2.20 0.89
N GLN A 73 13.46 1.13 1.64
CA GLN A 73 14.84 0.74 2.01
C GLN A 73 15.69 0.33 0.80
N GLN A 74 15.06 -0.17 -0.27
CA GLN A 74 15.70 -0.50 -1.55
C GLN A 74 15.90 0.74 -2.47
N GLY A 75 15.42 1.93 -2.06
CA GLY A 75 15.58 3.18 -2.81
C GLY A 75 14.50 3.47 -3.85
N TYR A 76 13.39 2.71 -3.89
CA TYR A 76 12.27 3.00 -4.78
C TYR A 76 11.45 4.19 -4.30
N GLN A 77 10.84 4.94 -5.24
CA GLN A 77 9.88 6.00 -4.90
C GLN A 77 8.52 5.40 -4.61
N VAL A 78 8.26 5.10 -3.33
CA VAL A 78 6.97 4.56 -2.89
C VAL A 78 5.97 5.70 -2.73
N CYS A 79 4.70 5.52 -3.12
CA CYS A 79 3.61 6.43 -2.79
C CYS A 79 2.42 5.64 -2.28
N VAL A 80 2.01 5.94 -1.05
CA VAL A 80 0.83 5.34 -0.42
C VAL A 80 -0.33 6.32 -0.56
N ILE A 81 -1.39 5.93 -1.24
CA ILE A 81 -2.53 6.80 -1.52
C ILE A 81 -3.77 6.41 -0.72
N ASN A 82 -4.56 7.41 -0.35
CA ASN A 82 -5.84 7.19 0.32
C ASN A 82 -6.82 6.41 -0.59
N PRO A 83 -7.39 5.29 -0.11
CA PRO A 83 -8.46 4.54 -0.77
C PRO A 83 -9.56 5.38 -1.41
N ALA A 84 -10.01 6.43 -0.72
CA ALA A 84 -11.07 7.30 -1.20
C ALA A 84 -10.69 8.05 -2.49
N ARG A 85 -9.40 8.34 -2.71
CA ARG A 85 -8.93 8.97 -3.97
C ARG A 85 -9.04 7.98 -5.13
N ILE A 86 -8.57 6.74 -4.93
CA ILE A 86 -8.64 5.69 -5.95
C ILE A 86 -10.09 5.34 -6.27
N ALA A 87 -10.96 5.24 -5.25
CA ALA A 87 -12.39 5.00 -5.45
C ALA A 87 -13.09 6.11 -6.25
N LYS A 88 -12.81 7.39 -5.96
CA LYS A 88 -13.33 8.52 -6.75
C LYS A 88 -12.81 8.51 -8.18
N TYR A 89 -11.55 8.17 -8.39
CA TYR A 89 -10.96 8.06 -9.71
C TYR A 89 -11.57 6.92 -10.55
N ALA A 90 -11.84 5.76 -9.93
CA ALA A 90 -12.61 4.69 -10.56
C ALA A 90 -13.98 5.17 -11.06
N GLN A 91 -14.68 5.97 -10.24
CA GLN A 91 -15.98 6.53 -10.62
C GLN A 91 -15.89 7.50 -11.79
N SER A 92 -14.88 8.39 -11.81
CA SER A 92 -14.69 9.34 -12.92
C SER A 92 -14.35 8.66 -14.24
N GLU A 93 -13.66 7.52 -14.21
CA GLU A 93 -13.36 6.72 -15.41
C GLU A 93 -14.59 5.93 -15.93
N LEU A 94 -15.79 6.13 -15.34
CA LEU A 94 -17.04 5.43 -15.68
C LEU A 94 -16.90 3.89 -15.67
N ARG A 95 -15.92 3.36 -14.92
CA ARG A 95 -15.72 1.91 -14.76
C ARG A 95 -16.78 1.36 -13.82
N ARG A 96 -17.95 1.05 -14.36
CA ARG A 96 -19.09 0.45 -13.63
C ARG A 96 -18.90 -1.04 -13.28
N VAL A 97 -17.82 -1.68 -13.71
CA VAL A 97 -17.68 -3.13 -13.57
C VAL A 97 -16.54 -3.47 -12.62
N LYS A 98 -16.91 -4.01 -11.46
CA LYS A 98 -16.10 -4.95 -10.67
C LYS A 98 -15.79 -6.19 -11.51
N THR A 99 -15.00 -6.06 -12.57
CA THR A 99 -14.46 -7.21 -13.29
C THR A 99 -13.04 -7.40 -12.82
N ASP A 100 -12.86 -8.54 -12.16
CA ASP A 100 -11.62 -9.09 -11.65
C ASP A 100 -10.41 -8.75 -12.53
N LYS A 101 -9.32 -8.32 -11.88
CA LYS A 101 -7.93 -8.10 -12.38
C LYS A 101 -7.44 -6.67 -12.61
N THR A 102 -8.10 -5.60 -12.14
CA THR A 102 -7.60 -4.25 -12.50
C THR A 102 -7.48 -3.19 -11.41
N ASP A 103 -7.53 -3.52 -10.11
CA ASP A 103 -7.30 -2.50 -9.06
C ASP A 103 -5.83 -2.02 -9.09
N ALA A 104 -4.87 -2.94 -9.18
CA ALA A 104 -3.46 -2.58 -9.42
C ALA A 104 -3.26 -1.77 -10.73
N LYS A 105 -4.03 -2.07 -11.79
CA LYS A 105 -3.95 -1.30 -13.05
C LYS A 105 -4.58 0.08 -12.93
N LEU A 106 -5.66 0.22 -12.16
CA LEU A 106 -6.30 1.48 -11.86
C LEU A 106 -5.33 2.39 -11.10
N ILE A 107 -4.68 1.84 -10.07
CA ILE A 107 -3.65 2.53 -9.29
C ILE A 107 -2.48 2.95 -10.20
N ALA A 108 -2.01 2.06 -11.08
CA ALA A 108 -0.94 2.39 -12.02
C ALA A 108 -1.36 3.50 -13.00
N ARG A 109 -2.59 3.46 -13.52
CA ARG A 109 -3.13 4.48 -14.43
C ARG A 109 -3.29 5.82 -13.73
N TYR A 110 -3.76 5.80 -12.48
CA TYR A 110 -3.82 6.98 -11.63
C TYR A 110 -2.42 7.62 -11.49
N ALA A 111 -1.40 6.80 -11.21
CA ALA A 111 -0.01 7.24 -11.12
C ALA A 111 0.47 7.96 -12.38
N GLN A 112 0.18 7.40 -13.56
CA GLN A 112 0.61 7.98 -14.83
C GLN A 112 0.00 9.36 -15.08
N ARG A 113 -1.24 9.58 -14.65
CA ARG A 113 -1.96 10.85 -14.89
C ARG A 113 -1.67 11.92 -13.84
N HIS A 114 -1.32 11.51 -12.62
CA HIS A 114 -1.12 12.42 -11.49
C HIS A 114 0.33 12.44 -10.99
N LEU A 115 1.29 12.20 -11.89
CA LEU A 115 2.71 12.04 -11.54
C LEU A 115 3.26 13.23 -10.72
N GLU A 116 2.88 14.46 -11.08
CA GLU A 116 3.32 15.70 -10.42
C GLU A 116 2.73 15.88 -9.01
N GLU A 117 1.60 15.24 -8.74
CA GLU A 117 0.92 15.27 -7.44
C GLU A 117 1.42 14.17 -6.50
N LEU A 118 2.20 13.20 -7.00
CA LEU A 118 2.70 12.12 -6.18
C LEU A 118 3.65 12.68 -5.11
N ARG A 119 3.56 12.09 -3.93
CA ARG A 119 4.41 12.40 -2.79
C ARG A 119 5.06 11.10 -2.33
N PRO A 120 6.39 11.09 -2.12
CA PRO A 120 7.05 9.91 -1.62
C PRO A 120 6.50 9.61 -0.23
N TRP A 121 6.17 8.35 -0.02
CA TRP A 121 5.86 7.82 1.29
C TRP A 121 7.18 7.67 2.05
N GLU A 122 7.12 8.05 3.33
CA GLU A 122 8.19 7.86 4.27
C GLU A 122 7.68 6.97 5.41
N PRO A 123 8.53 6.08 5.96
CA PRO A 123 8.15 5.29 7.11
C PRO A 123 7.80 6.21 8.28
N GLU A 124 6.79 5.82 9.05
CA GLU A 124 6.40 6.58 10.23
C GLU A 124 7.62 6.73 11.17
N PRO A 125 7.95 7.97 11.60
CA PRO A 125 9.04 8.22 12.52
C PRO A 125 8.94 7.35 13.77
N GLU A 126 10.09 6.94 14.31
CA GLU A 126 10.13 6.08 15.49
C GLU A 126 9.36 6.70 16.68
N SER A 127 9.47 8.01 16.86
CA SER A 127 8.74 8.76 17.89
C SER A 127 7.21 8.61 17.77
N PHE A 128 6.67 8.66 16.55
CA PHE A 128 5.24 8.44 16.31
C PHE A 128 4.85 6.99 16.59
N ARG A 129 5.70 6.04 16.20
CA ARG A 129 5.47 4.62 16.45
C ARG A 129 5.44 4.30 17.96
N GLN A 130 6.37 4.88 18.71
CA GLN A 130 6.43 4.80 20.18
C GLN A 130 5.18 5.43 20.82
N LEU A 131 4.80 6.65 20.41
CA LEU A 131 3.60 7.32 20.90
C LEU A 131 2.34 6.48 20.66
N ARG A 132 2.18 5.92 19.46
CA ARG A 132 1.07 5.03 19.11
C ARG A 132 1.04 3.78 20.00
N GLY A 133 2.20 3.19 20.30
CA GLY A 133 2.33 2.10 21.26
C GLY A 133 1.90 2.48 22.68
N LEU A 134 2.34 3.65 23.18
CA LEU A 134 1.97 4.17 24.50
C LEU A 134 0.47 4.48 24.61
N VAL A 135 -0.13 5.08 23.58
CA VAL A 135 -1.57 5.38 23.53
C VAL A 135 -2.39 4.10 23.59
N ARG A 136 -1.99 3.07 22.83
CA ARG A 136 -2.65 1.75 22.89
C ARG A 136 -2.54 1.13 24.28
N ARG A 137 -1.34 1.15 24.87
CA ARG A 137 -1.13 0.62 26.23
C ARG A 137 -1.95 1.36 27.27
N LEU A 138 -2.09 2.68 27.15
CA LEU A 138 -2.92 3.49 28.04
C LEU A 138 -4.39 3.08 27.93
N ALA A 139 -4.91 2.82 26.72
CA ALA A 139 -6.27 2.35 26.52
C ALA A 139 -6.49 0.99 27.22
N ASP A 140 -5.59 0.02 27.00
CA ASP A 140 -5.66 -1.30 27.64
C ASP A 140 -5.68 -1.19 29.17
N LEU A 141 -4.83 -0.32 29.75
CA LEU A 141 -4.76 -0.10 31.20
C LEU A 141 -6.03 0.55 31.76
N LYS A 142 -6.66 1.46 31.01
CA LYS A 142 -7.93 2.07 31.40
C LYS A 142 -9.06 1.05 31.41
N GLU A 143 -9.11 0.16 30.42
CA GLU A 143 -10.09 -0.94 30.40
C GLU A 143 -9.89 -1.90 31.58
N LEU A 144 -8.64 -2.30 31.86
CA LEU A 144 -8.31 -3.12 33.03
C LEU A 144 -8.75 -2.46 34.34
N ALA A 145 -8.42 -1.19 34.54
CA ALA A 145 -8.82 -0.45 35.74
C ALA A 145 -10.34 -0.35 35.90
N GLN A 146 -11.08 -0.18 34.79
CA GLN A 146 -12.53 -0.17 34.81
C GLN A 146 -13.12 -1.55 35.17
N MET A 147 -12.56 -2.63 34.62
CA MET A 147 -12.98 -3.99 34.96
C MET A 147 -12.77 -4.30 36.44
N GLU A 148 -11.63 -3.90 37.02
CA GLU A 148 -11.39 -4.12 38.46
C GLU A 148 -12.31 -3.29 39.34
N ARG A 149 -12.64 -2.04 38.96
CA ARG A 149 -13.65 -1.24 39.67
C ARG A 149 -15.00 -1.92 39.70
N ASN A 150 -15.48 -2.40 38.54
CA ASN A 150 -16.77 -3.08 38.45
C ASN A 150 -16.83 -4.37 39.30
N ARG A 151 -15.69 -5.02 39.59
CA ARG A 151 -15.63 -6.21 40.46
C ARG A 151 -15.73 -5.90 41.95
N LEU A 152 -15.37 -4.69 42.37
CA LEU A 152 -15.43 -4.26 43.78
C LEU A 152 -16.86 -3.85 44.20
N ASP A 153 -17.70 -3.51 43.22
CA ASP A 153 -19.11 -3.12 43.44
C ASP A 153 -20.07 -4.34 43.51
N VAL A 154 -19.53 -5.57 43.52
CA VAL A 154 -20.24 -6.85 43.70
C VAL A 154 -19.93 -7.42 45.08
#